data_AF-Q9VJ22-F1
#
_entry.id   AF-Q9VJ22-F1
#
_cell.length_a   1.000
_cell.length_b   1.000
_cell.length_c   1.000
_cell.angle_alpha   90.00
_cell.angle_beta   90.00
_cell.angle_gamma   90.00
#
_symmetry.space_group_name_H-M   'P 1'
#
loop_
_entity.id
_entity.type
_entity.pdbx_description
1 polymer ?
#
loop_
_entity_poly.entity_id
_entity_poly.type
_entity_poly.pdbx_seq_one_letter_code
_entity_poly.pdbx_strand_id
1 'polypeptide(L)'
;MREYSLCMIVIAAFIASQLDSTSALQCYSCTSTTNDTGNCLTSPSTQTSIECDNECYTLINAGTLTRGCLINGTACTLPSCSTCKEDNCNLNLVCQQCLGEANCATTNVTDTQYNAVCPNNGQVCVNQLNDNKTVTRQCGDPCAAGTESTCSSCSASLCNVGLFPANRRQCYNCSGENCNAVSNTLVAGCSQIDAGCFTTGTSASNMTRGCTSATTEIKCASDSTDPSCLVCNSDFCNSPTYEREAGSCIICENCAEQQVATNAKSCGQAKYNQEVGCYTMTSGTNVTRGCLNTLEAGCSTTNACTSCSENGCNVAAGEFQCITCISNEVSGCWSAKYPDTLPLINCPNGTCYSGVWNELGVRGCFTAASHLMQYQCNAKVEAHQCELCTESKCNKVPFNGAGALRNVGVVGLLTGVVIALRSAL
;
A
#
# COMPACT_ATOMS: atom_id res chain seq x y z
N MET A 1 72.29 -49.61 -50.35
CA MET A 1 71.32 -49.51 -49.23
C MET A 1 71.78 -48.66 -48.05
N ARG A 2 73.04 -48.19 -47.97
CA ARG A 2 73.58 -47.47 -46.79
C ARG A 2 73.44 -45.94 -46.84
N GLU A 3 73.26 -45.34 -48.02
CA GLU A 3 73.12 -43.88 -48.17
C GLU A 3 71.70 -43.37 -47.90
N TYR A 4 70.66 -44.18 -48.18
CA TYR A 4 69.27 -43.82 -47.89
C TYR A 4 68.97 -43.75 -46.37
N SER A 5 69.70 -44.52 -45.55
CA SER A 5 69.51 -44.52 -44.10
C SER A 5 69.96 -43.22 -43.44
N LEU A 6 70.96 -42.54 -43.99
CA LEU A 6 71.47 -41.29 -43.40
C LEU A 6 70.55 -40.11 -43.73
N CYS A 7 70.00 -40.09 -44.95
CA CYS A 7 69.11 -39.02 -45.41
C CYS A 7 67.79 -39.00 -44.60
N MET A 8 67.23 -40.18 -44.28
CA MET A 8 66.01 -40.27 -43.46
C MET A 8 66.22 -39.83 -42.01
N ILE A 9 67.40 -40.07 -41.43
CA ILE A 9 67.71 -39.64 -40.05
C ILE A 9 67.85 -38.11 -39.98
N VAL A 10 68.45 -37.48 -40.99
CA VAL A 10 68.59 -36.00 -41.04
C VAL A 10 67.23 -35.33 -41.24
N ILE A 11 66.36 -35.88 -42.09
CA ILE A 11 65.00 -35.36 -42.28
C ILE A 11 64.17 -35.55 -41.00
N ALA A 12 64.25 -36.71 -40.34
CA ALA A 12 63.57 -36.94 -39.07
C ALA A 12 64.09 -36.02 -37.95
N ALA A 13 65.40 -35.77 -37.88
CA ALA A 13 65.99 -34.84 -36.92
C ALA A 13 65.62 -33.38 -37.22
N PHE A 14 65.49 -33.00 -38.49
CA PHE A 14 65.05 -31.66 -38.89
C PHE A 14 63.54 -31.45 -38.65
N ILE A 15 62.72 -32.49 -38.85
CA ILE A 15 61.30 -32.47 -38.49
C ILE A 15 61.14 -32.45 -36.96
N ALA A 16 61.96 -33.20 -36.21
CA ALA A 16 61.95 -33.21 -34.75
C ALA A 16 62.51 -31.90 -34.14
N SER A 17 63.51 -31.27 -34.76
CA SER A 17 64.06 -29.98 -34.29
C SER A 17 63.13 -28.80 -34.56
N GLN A 18 62.17 -28.94 -35.48
CA GLN A 18 61.11 -27.96 -35.72
C GLN A 18 59.87 -28.19 -34.85
N LEU A 19 59.80 -29.34 -34.16
CA LEU A 19 58.69 -29.68 -33.26
C LEU A 19 58.88 -29.16 -31.84
N ASP A 20 60.01 -28.52 -31.52
CA ASP A 20 60.17 -27.72 -30.29
C ASP A 20 59.53 -26.33 -30.44
N SER A 21 58.44 -26.28 -31.23
CA SER A 21 57.46 -25.21 -31.15
C SER A 21 56.72 -25.41 -29.82
N THR A 22 57.35 -25.02 -28.72
CA THR A 22 56.62 -24.62 -27.52
C THR A 22 55.69 -23.50 -27.99
N SER A 23 54.46 -23.87 -28.34
CA SER A 23 53.49 -22.91 -28.85
C SER A 23 53.20 -21.96 -27.69
N ALA A 24 53.59 -20.70 -27.84
CA ALA A 24 53.36 -19.70 -26.80
C ALA A 24 51.85 -19.59 -26.53
N LEU A 25 51.49 -19.52 -25.24
CA LEU A 25 50.10 -19.47 -24.80
C LEU A 25 49.40 -18.27 -25.44
N GLN A 26 48.31 -18.52 -26.15
CA GLN A 26 47.52 -17.47 -26.80
C GLN A 26 46.48 -16.93 -25.82
N CYS A 27 46.38 -15.61 -25.65
CA CYS A 27 45.36 -15.00 -24.80
C CYS A 27 44.66 -13.85 -25.50
N TYR A 28 43.33 -13.73 -25.33
CA TYR A 28 42.62 -12.55 -25.80
C TYR A 28 43.12 -11.30 -25.07
N SER A 29 43.32 -10.22 -25.82
CA SER A 29 43.75 -8.93 -25.30
C SER A 29 42.77 -7.83 -25.68
N CYS A 30 42.24 -7.16 -24.66
CA CYS A 30 41.33 -6.04 -24.82
C CYS A 30 41.20 -5.27 -23.50
N THR A 31 40.78 -4.01 -23.61
CA THR A 31 40.39 -3.18 -22.46
C THR A 31 39.10 -2.43 -22.83
N SER A 32 38.10 -2.45 -21.95
CA SER A 32 36.89 -1.63 -22.09
C SER A 32 36.38 -1.19 -20.72
N THR A 33 35.51 -0.19 -20.66
CA THR A 33 34.72 0.02 -19.44
C THR A 33 33.63 -1.05 -19.34
N THR A 34 33.13 -1.31 -18.13
CA THR A 34 32.01 -2.23 -17.88
C THR A 34 30.65 -1.62 -18.22
N ASN A 35 30.61 -0.30 -18.40
CA ASN A 35 29.40 0.42 -18.78
C ASN A 35 29.24 0.49 -20.30
N ASP A 36 30.33 0.38 -21.04
CA ASP A 36 30.27 0.23 -22.48
C ASP A 36 29.81 -1.19 -22.81
N THR A 37 28.88 -1.32 -23.75
CA THR A 37 28.50 -2.61 -24.36
C THR A 37 29.62 -3.21 -25.24
N GLY A 38 30.87 -2.76 -25.01
CA GLY A 38 32.06 -3.04 -25.78
C GLY A 38 32.35 -4.53 -25.90
N ASN A 39 33.04 -4.84 -27.00
CA ASN A 39 33.38 -6.19 -27.43
C ASN A 39 34.26 -6.93 -26.42
N CYS A 40 35.07 -6.25 -25.61
CA CYS A 40 35.80 -6.90 -24.52
C CYS A 40 34.82 -7.55 -23.55
N LEU A 41 33.84 -6.84 -22.98
CA LEU A 41 32.90 -7.41 -22.01
C LEU A 41 31.95 -8.46 -22.60
N THR A 42 31.43 -8.22 -23.81
CA THR A 42 30.30 -8.98 -24.36
C THR A 42 30.71 -10.01 -25.43
N SER A 43 31.88 -9.86 -26.05
CA SER A 43 32.32 -10.69 -27.17
C SER A 43 33.85 -10.90 -27.16
N PRO A 44 34.44 -11.39 -26.04
CA PRO A 44 35.90 -11.51 -25.91
C PRO A 44 36.54 -12.41 -26.98
N SER A 45 35.81 -13.38 -27.52
CA SER A 45 36.27 -14.25 -28.61
C SER A 45 36.48 -13.53 -29.96
N THR A 46 35.99 -12.30 -30.09
CA THR A 46 36.19 -11.46 -31.28
C THR A 46 37.41 -10.55 -31.15
N GLN A 47 38.11 -10.61 -30.02
CA GLN A 47 39.27 -9.77 -29.74
C GLN A 47 40.54 -10.37 -30.34
N THR A 48 41.56 -9.54 -30.46
CA THR A 48 42.90 -9.98 -30.84
C THR A 48 43.47 -10.93 -29.80
N SER A 49 44.06 -12.03 -30.25
CA SER A 49 44.90 -12.89 -29.42
C SER A 49 46.36 -12.43 -29.48
N ILE A 50 47.05 -12.47 -28.34
CA ILE A 50 48.48 -12.17 -28.22
C ILE A 50 49.21 -13.35 -27.57
N GLU A 51 50.51 -13.44 -27.81
CA GLU A 51 51.39 -14.45 -27.18
C GLU A 51 51.69 -14.06 -25.73
N CYS A 52 51.55 -15.03 -24.83
CA CYS A 52 51.81 -14.91 -23.41
C CYS A 52 52.72 -16.03 -22.92
N ASP A 53 53.51 -15.74 -21.88
CA ASP A 53 54.49 -16.70 -21.37
C ASP A 53 53.87 -17.81 -20.50
N ASN A 54 52.86 -17.49 -19.67
CA ASN A 54 52.40 -18.40 -18.61
C ASN A 54 50.88 -18.46 -18.39
N GLU A 55 50.20 -17.32 -18.24
CA GLU A 55 48.79 -17.27 -17.85
C GLU A 55 48.05 -16.16 -18.58
N CYS A 56 46.84 -16.47 -19.05
CA CYS A 56 45.86 -15.47 -19.44
C CYS A 56 45.13 -14.95 -18.20
N TYR A 57 44.65 -13.71 -18.23
CA TYR A 57 43.77 -13.18 -17.19
C TYR A 57 42.56 -12.43 -17.74
N THR A 58 41.55 -12.32 -16.87
CA THR A 58 40.46 -11.35 -16.93
C THR A 58 40.48 -10.58 -15.60
N LEU A 59 40.61 -9.25 -15.65
CA LEU A 59 40.66 -8.36 -14.48
C LEU A 59 39.61 -7.27 -14.60
N ILE A 60 38.97 -6.97 -13.48
CA ILE A 60 38.11 -5.80 -13.32
C ILE A 60 38.74 -4.91 -12.25
N ASN A 61 38.96 -3.64 -12.60
CA ASN A 61 39.44 -2.64 -11.65
C ASN A 61 38.70 -1.32 -11.88
N ALA A 62 38.01 -0.82 -10.85
CA ALA A 62 37.27 0.45 -10.86
C ALA A 62 36.39 0.65 -12.13
N GLY A 63 35.66 -0.39 -12.53
CA GLY A 63 34.79 -0.35 -13.72
C GLY A 63 35.49 -0.51 -15.07
N THR A 64 36.81 -0.75 -15.08
CA THR A 64 37.56 -1.11 -16.29
C THR A 64 37.80 -2.61 -16.31
N LEU A 65 37.42 -3.26 -17.42
CA LEU A 65 37.70 -4.66 -17.71
C LEU A 65 38.93 -4.76 -18.62
N THR A 66 39.88 -5.60 -18.24
CA THR A 66 41.08 -5.88 -19.05
C THR A 66 41.29 -7.39 -19.19
N ARG A 67 41.69 -7.81 -20.38
CA ARG A 67 42.16 -9.17 -20.69
C ARG A 67 43.56 -9.13 -21.30
N GLY A 68 44.38 -10.13 -21.00
CA GLY A 68 45.70 -10.29 -21.60
C GLY A 68 46.59 -11.28 -20.86
N CYS A 69 47.91 -11.06 -20.97
CA CYS A 69 48.93 -11.85 -20.28
C CYS A 69 49.12 -11.41 -18.84
N LEU A 70 49.04 -12.32 -17.87
CA LEU A 70 49.37 -12.00 -16.50
C LEU A 70 50.89 -11.90 -16.34
N ILE A 71 51.36 -10.76 -15.84
CA ILE A 71 52.79 -10.58 -15.57
C ILE A 71 53.16 -11.41 -14.34
N ASN A 72 54.25 -12.17 -14.43
CA ASN A 72 54.72 -13.03 -13.34
C ASN A 72 54.91 -12.23 -12.03
N GLY A 73 54.38 -12.75 -10.92
CA GLY A 73 54.38 -12.08 -9.62
C GLY A 73 53.24 -11.07 -9.41
N THR A 74 52.38 -10.82 -10.41
CA THR A 74 51.20 -9.96 -10.25
C THR A 74 50.09 -10.72 -9.55
N ALA A 75 49.53 -10.13 -8.49
CA ALA A 75 48.39 -10.71 -7.80
C ALA A 75 47.14 -10.67 -8.69
N CYS A 76 46.50 -11.83 -8.86
CA CYS A 76 45.21 -11.95 -9.53
C CYS A 76 44.33 -12.87 -8.68
N THR A 77 43.34 -12.30 -8.02
CA THR A 77 42.44 -13.02 -7.13
C THR A 77 40.99 -12.64 -7.38
N LEU A 78 40.08 -13.58 -7.15
CA LEU A 78 38.65 -13.34 -7.13
C LEU A 78 38.26 -12.32 -6.04
N PRO A 79 37.10 -11.66 -6.17
CA PRO A 79 36.19 -11.71 -7.31
C PRO A 79 36.65 -10.85 -8.49
N SER A 80 37.67 -10.02 -8.33
CA SER A 80 38.07 -9.02 -9.34
C SER A 80 38.91 -9.58 -10.48
N CYS A 81 39.55 -10.73 -10.29
CA CYS A 81 40.48 -11.29 -11.26
C CYS A 81 40.43 -12.83 -11.31
N SER A 82 40.56 -13.40 -12.52
CA SER A 82 40.67 -14.83 -12.76
C SER A 82 41.76 -15.11 -13.80
N THR A 83 42.48 -16.23 -13.64
CA THR A 83 43.52 -16.70 -14.55
C THR A 83 43.23 -18.09 -15.11
N CYS A 84 43.86 -18.40 -16.23
CA CYS A 84 43.82 -19.72 -16.86
C CYS A 84 45.07 -19.94 -17.74
N LYS A 85 45.33 -21.20 -18.12
CA LYS A 85 46.59 -21.66 -18.73
C LYS A 85 46.44 -22.35 -20.09
N GLU A 86 45.28 -22.18 -20.73
CA GLU A 86 44.98 -22.75 -22.05
C GLU A 86 44.80 -21.64 -23.08
N ASP A 87 45.02 -21.95 -24.36
CA ASP A 87 44.84 -20.94 -25.41
C ASP A 87 43.43 -20.36 -25.38
N ASN A 88 43.34 -19.02 -25.47
CA ASN A 88 42.10 -18.28 -25.59
C ASN A 88 41.12 -18.55 -24.44
N CYS A 89 41.63 -18.92 -23.26
CA CYS A 89 40.82 -19.38 -22.13
C CYS A 89 40.16 -18.25 -21.32
N ASN A 90 40.65 -17.01 -21.42
CA ASN A 90 40.21 -15.86 -20.62
C ASN A 90 38.86 -15.28 -21.10
N LEU A 91 37.87 -16.14 -21.30
CA LEU A 91 36.52 -15.83 -21.75
C LEU A 91 35.54 -15.59 -20.58
N ASN A 92 36.06 -15.41 -19.37
CA ASN A 92 35.26 -15.36 -18.14
C ASN A 92 34.04 -14.43 -18.29
N LEU A 93 32.88 -14.95 -17.91
CA LEU A 93 31.66 -14.16 -17.72
C LEU A 93 31.89 -13.16 -16.57
N VAL A 94 31.27 -11.99 -16.66
CA VAL A 94 31.27 -11.00 -15.58
C VAL A 94 29.85 -10.85 -15.07
N CYS A 95 29.63 -11.03 -13.77
CA CYS A 95 28.32 -10.89 -13.13
C CYS A 95 28.35 -9.84 -12.04
N GLN A 96 27.17 -9.41 -11.59
CA GLN A 96 27.06 -8.72 -10.31
C GLN A 96 27.23 -9.72 -9.17
N GLN A 97 27.99 -9.36 -8.14
CA GLN A 97 28.19 -10.13 -6.93
C GLN A 97 27.97 -9.27 -5.69
N CYS A 98 27.05 -9.72 -4.85
CA CYS A 98 26.83 -9.18 -3.53
C CYS A 98 26.09 -10.25 -2.69
N LEU A 99 26.59 -10.54 -1.49
CA LEU A 99 26.27 -11.79 -0.80
C LEU A 99 25.24 -11.59 0.32
N GLY A 100 23.97 -11.40 -0.05
CA GLY A 100 22.89 -11.24 0.92
C GLY A 100 22.86 -9.88 1.62
N GLU A 101 23.69 -8.93 1.17
CA GLU A 101 23.75 -7.57 1.71
C GLU A 101 22.46 -6.79 1.42
N ALA A 102 22.19 -5.75 2.22
CA ALA A 102 21.02 -4.91 2.04
C ALA A 102 20.93 -4.33 0.61
N ASN A 103 22.05 -3.84 0.07
CA ASN A 103 22.12 -3.22 -1.26
C ASN A 103 21.78 -4.17 -2.40
N CYS A 104 21.97 -5.48 -2.21
CA CYS A 104 21.52 -6.49 -3.15
C CYS A 104 20.00 -6.48 -3.30
N ALA A 105 19.29 -6.33 -2.21
CA ALA A 105 17.85 -6.36 -2.22
C ALA A 105 17.27 -5.00 -2.62
N THR A 106 17.93 -3.90 -2.27
CA THR A 106 17.32 -2.57 -2.29
C THR A 106 17.57 -1.77 -3.57
N THR A 107 18.54 -2.16 -4.39
CA THR A 107 18.96 -1.42 -5.59
C THR A 107 18.97 -2.30 -6.85
N ASN A 108 19.21 -1.68 -8.01
CA ASN A 108 19.45 -2.39 -9.26
C ASN A 108 20.85 -3.04 -9.34
N VAL A 109 21.73 -2.79 -8.37
CA VAL A 109 23.10 -3.35 -8.30
C VAL A 109 23.88 -3.09 -9.60
N THR A 110 24.01 -1.81 -9.98
CA THR A 110 24.73 -1.40 -11.20
C THR A 110 26.09 -0.76 -10.93
N ASP A 111 26.42 -0.49 -9.67
CA ASP A 111 27.70 0.10 -9.32
C ASP A 111 28.85 -0.86 -9.63
N THR A 112 29.96 -0.31 -10.13
CA THR A 112 31.12 -1.09 -10.56
C THR A 112 31.77 -1.90 -9.45
N GLN A 113 31.51 -1.55 -8.18
CA GLN A 113 31.97 -2.29 -7.00
C GLN A 113 31.39 -3.71 -6.92
N TYR A 114 30.26 -3.96 -7.58
CA TYR A 114 29.59 -5.27 -7.59
C TYR A 114 30.04 -6.16 -8.74
N ASN A 115 30.81 -5.66 -9.70
CA ASN A 115 31.26 -6.45 -10.84
C ASN A 115 32.27 -7.53 -10.39
N ALA A 116 32.02 -8.78 -10.75
CA ALA A 116 32.84 -9.93 -10.41
C ALA A 116 33.10 -10.83 -11.62
N VAL A 117 34.34 -11.32 -11.73
CA VAL A 117 34.76 -12.29 -12.74
C VAL A 117 34.35 -13.68 -12.28
N CYS A 118 33.60 -14.40 -13.12
CA CYS A 118 33.23 -15.78 -12.83
C CYS A 118 34.45 -16.70 -12.93
N PRO A 119 34.73 -17.52 -11.90
CA PRO A 119 35.93 -18.35 -11.88
C PRO A 119 35.94 -19.46 -12.93
N ASN A 120 34.77 -20.01 -13.27
CA ASN A 120 34.67 -21.18 -14.14
C ASN A 120 33.89 -20.87 -15.41
N ASN A 121 34.37 -21.40 -16.54
CA ASN A 121 33.62 -21.42 -17.78
C ASN A 121 32.33 -22.25 -17.60
N GLY A 122 31.22 -21.76 -18.15
CA GLY A 122 29.90 -22.41 -18.05
C GLY A 122 29.02 -21.88 -16.91
N GLN A 123 29.56 -21.09 -15.98
CA GLN A 123 28.74 -20.38 -14.99
C GLN A 123 27.87 -19.30 -15.64
N VAL A 124 26.77 -18.98 -14.96
CA VAL A 124 25.83 -17.91 -15.31
C VAL A 124 25.69 -16.92 -14.16
N CYS A 125 25.13 -15.75 -14.42
CA CYS A 125 24.81 -14.78 -13.38
C CYS A 125 23.51 -15.16 -12.69
N VAL A 126 23.53 -15.26 -11.36
CA VAL A 126 22.41 -15.74 -10.54
C VAL A 126 21.95 -14.65 -9.58
N ASN A 127 20.63 -14.52 -9.45
CA ASN A 127 19.92 -13.86 -8.35
C ASN A 127 19.26 -14.96 -7.50
N GLN A 128 19.59 -15.03 -6.21
CA GLN A 128 19.04 -16.00 -5.27
C GLN A 128 18.35 -15.28 -4.12
N LEU A 129 17.09 -15.60 -3.86
CA LEU A 129 16.37 -15.19 -2.65
C LEU A 129 16.78 -16.13 -1.52
N ASN A 130 17.31 -15.56 -0.44
CA ASN A 130 17.72 -16.29 0.75
C ASN A 130 16.50 -16.54 1.67
N ASP A 131 16.65 -17.46 2.63
CA ASP A 131 15.57 -17.77 3.60
C ASP A 131 15.17 -16.54 4.43
N ASN A 132 16.15 -15.70 4.77
CA ASN A 132 15.96 -14.41 5.43
C ASN A 132 15.51 -13.30 4.46
N LYS A 133 14.96 -13.64 3.30
CA LYS A 133 14.45 -12.79 2.19
C LYS A 133 15.38 -11.70 1.64
N THR A 134 16.65 -11.70 2.02
CA THR A 134 17.67 -10.92 1.32
C THR A 134 18.02 -11.57 -0.03
N VAL A 135 18.77 -10.87 -0.87
CA VAL A 135 19.18 -11.38 -2.18
C VAL A 135 20.68 -11.59 -2.22
N THR A 136 21.09 -12.76 -2.69
CA THR A 136 22.46 -13.05 -3.08
C THR A 136 22.59 -12.95 -4.60
N ARG A 137 23.56 -12.18 -5.06
CA ARG A 137 24.02 -12.15 -6.46
C ARG A 137 25.39 -12.76 -6.57
N GLN A 138 25.58 -13.63 -7.55
CA GLN A 138 26.84 -14.33 -7.77
C GLN A 138 26.92 -14.97 -9.15
N CYS A 139 28.13 -15.39 -9.53
CA CYS A 139 28.33 -16.42 -10.53
C CYS A 139 27.93 -17.79 -9.95
N GLY A 140 27.23 -18.61 -10.71
CA GLY A 140 26.78 -19.92 -10.25
C GLY A 140 26.23 -20.80 -11.36
N ASP A 141 25.65 -21.92 -10.97
CA ASP A 141 24.92 -22.79 -11.89
C ASP A 141 23.56 -22.18 -12.27
N PRO A 142 23.01 -22.52 -13.44
CA PRO A 142 21.66 -22.11 -13.82
C PRO A 142 20.62 -22.55 -12.80
N CYS A 143 19.63 -21.67 -12.56
CA CYS A 143 18.53 -21.99 -11.66
C CYS A 143 17.74 -23.20 -12.18
N ALA A 144 17.31 -24.06 -11.25
CA ALA A 144 16.46 -25.19 -11.59
C ALA A 144 15.09 -24.71 -12.09
N ALA A 145 14.50 -25.41 -13.04
CA ALA A 145 13.13 -25.12 -13.50
C ALA A 145 12.13 -25.17 -12.34
N GLY A 146 11.19 -24.22 -12.28
CA GLY A 146 10.20 -24.14 -11.21
C GLY A 146 10.68 -23.37 -9.95
N THR A 147 11.84 -22.72 -10.01
CA THR A 147 12.39 -21.91 -8.90
C THR A 147 12.34 -20.40 -9.17
N GLU A 148 11.58 -19.95 -10.18
CA GLU A 148 11.63 -18.58 -10.71
C GLU A 148 11.29 -17.50 -9.65
N SER A 149 10.53 -17.85 -8.61
CA SER A 149 10.21 -16.96 -7.49
C SER A 149 11.37 -16.76 -6.50
N THR A 150 12.35 -17.66 -6.49
CA THR A 150 13.46 -17.68 -5.53
C THR A 150 14.84 -17.73 -6.18
N CYS A 151 14.94 -18.04 -7.47
CA CYS A 151 16.17 -18.06 -8.23
C CYS A 151 15.90 -17.56 -9.66
N SER A 152 16.74 -16.65 -10.15
CA SER A 152 16.78 -16.25 -11.56
C SER A 152 18.22 -16.29 -12.07
N SER A 153 18.43 -16.83 -13.26
CA SER A 153 19.76 -16.93 -13.87
C SER A 153 19.77 -16.43 -15.32
N CYS A 154 20.87 -15.81 -15.75
CA CYS A 154 21.05 -15.30 -17.10
C CYS A 154 22.52 -15.37 -17.53
N SER A 155 22.80 -15.48 -18.83
CA SER A 155 24.12 -15.81 -19.37
C SER A 155 24.91 -14.63 -19.95
N ALA A 156 24.30 -13.45 -20.07
CA ALA A 156 25.00 -12.26 -20.55
C ALA A 156 25.78 -11.57 -19.42
N SER A 157 26.88 -10.90 -19.74
CA SER A 157 27.64 -10.16 -18.74
C SER A 157 26.76 -9.10 -18.06
N LEU A 158 26.84 -9.00 -16.73
CA LEU A 158 26.12 -8.05 -15.88
C LEU A 158 24.58 -8.13 -16.01
N CYS A 159 24.02 -9.27 -16.43
CA CYS A 159 22.59 -9.39 -16.68
C CYS A 159 21.73 -9.55 -15.41
N ASN A 160 22.32 -9.93 -14.27
CA ASN A 160 21.61 -10.14 -13.00
C ASN A 160 21.34 -8.83 -12.24
N VAL A 161 21.18 -7.72 -12.96
CA VAL A 161 20.77 -6.41 -12.42
C VAL A 161 19.26 -6.35 -12.16
N GLY A 162 18.82 -5.28 -11.51
CA GLY A 162 17.41 -5.04 -11.21
C GLY A 162 16.96 -5.63 -9.87
N LEU A 163 15.74 -5.27 -9.45
CA LEU A 163 15.14 -5.79 -8.22
C LEU A 163 14.76 -7.27 -8.38
N PHE A 164 15.10 -8.09 -7.38
CA PHE A 164 14.76 -9.51 -7.34
C PHE A 164 14.20 -9.92 -5.98
N PRO A 165 13.10 -10.68 -5.87
CA PRO A 165 12.21 -11.07 -6.96
C PRO A 165 11.51 -9.86 -7.60
N ALA A 166 10.91 -10.05 -8.78
CA ALA A 166 10.28 -8.95 -9.53
C ALA A 166 9.13 -8.26 -8.78
N ASN A 167 8.50 -8.95 -7.82
CA ASN A 167 7.46 -8.43 -6.93
C ASN A 167 8.00 -7.93 -5.58
N ARG A 168 9.30 -7.68 -5.46
CA ARG A 168 9.89 -7.12 -4.23
C ARG A 168 9.23 -5.78 -3.91
N ARG A 169 8.77 -5.61 -2.65
CA ARG A 169 8.17 -4.36 -2.16
C ARG A 169 8.99 -3.15 -2.59
N GLN A 170 8.33 -2.19 -3.21
CA GLN A 170 8.92 -0.92 -3.62
C GLN A 170 8.34 0.24 -2.79
N CYS A 171 9.23 1.01 -2.17
CA CYS A 171 8.87 2.19 -1.38
C CYS A 171 9.66 3.39 -1.87
N TYR A 172 9.15 4.60 -1.60
CA TYR A 172 9.99 5.79 -1.69
C TYR A 172 10.99 5.79 -0.52
N ASN A 173 12.24 6.09 -0.81
CA ASN A 173 13.34 6.16 0.16
C ASN A 173 14.05 7.52 0.04
N CYS A 174 13.86 8.37 1.04
CA CYS A 174 14.43 9.72 1.07
C CYS A 174 14.39 10.33 2.47
N SER A 175 15.14 11.41 2.66
CA SER A 175 15.10 12.24 3.86
C SER A 175 15.36 13.72 3.50
N GLY A 176 14.73 14.65 4.22
CA GLY A 176 14.95 16.10 4.09
C GLY A 176 14.00 16.80 3.10
N GLU A 177 14.44 17.94 2.57
CA GLU A 177 13.59 18.88 1.84
C GLU A 177 13.03 18.32 0.53
N ASN A 178 13.82 17.50 -0.17
CA ASN A 178 13.42 16.86 -1.43
C ASN A 178 12.53 15.62 -1.22
N CYS A 179 12.10 15.35 0.03
CA CYS A 179 11.33 14.14 0.38
C CYS A 179 9.82 14.41 0.60
N ASN A 180 9.37 15.66 0.47
CA ASN A 180 7.94 15.98 0.58
C ASN A 180 7.13 15.45 -0.59
N ALA A 181 7.44 15.95 -1.80
CA ALA A 181 6.87 15.44 -3.04
C ALA A 181 7.76 14.33 -3.58
N VAL A 182 7.18 13.15 -3.77
CA VAL A 182 7.92 11.97 -4.24
C VAL A 182 7.94 11.89 -5.76
N SER A 183 8.97 11.26 -6.30
CA SER A 183 9.08 10.94 -7.73
C SER A 183 9.71 9.56 -7.92
N ASN A 184 9.61 9.01 -9.13
CA ASN A 184 10.11 7.67 -9.45
C ASN A 184 11.62 7.51 -9.21
N THR A 185 12.41 8.59 -9.17
CA THR A 185 13.85 8.52 -8.89
C THR A 185 14.16 8.23 -7.43
N LEU A 186 13.18 8.33 -6.53
CA LEU A 186 13.31 8.05 -5.09
C LEU A 186 12.86 6.62 -4.73
N VAL A 187 12.47 5.82 -5.72
CA VAL A 187 12.03 4.45 -5.49
C VAL A 187 13.22 3.55 -5.16
N ALA A 188 13.08 2.76 -4.10
CA ALA A 188 14.00 1.68 -3.76
C ALA A 188 13.22 0.39 -3.45
N GLY A 189 13.87 -0.75 -3.66
CA GLY A 189 13.37 -2.02 -3.15
C GLY A 189 13.57 -2.10 -1.64
N CYS A 190 12.69 -2.80 -0.93
CA CYS A 190 12.93 -3.12 0.48
C CYS A 190 13.88 -4.31 0.63
N SER A 191 14.62 -4.37 1.74
CA SER A 191 15.53 -5.49 2.04
C SER A 191 14.79 -6.84 2.15
N GLN A 192 13.52 -6.82 2.56
CA GLN A 192 12.62 -7.96 2.66
C GLN A 192 11.43 -7.79 1.71
N ILE A 193 10.88 -8.89 1.19
CA ILE A 193 9.78 -8.86 0.20
C ILE A 193 8.42 -8.48 0.79
N ASP A 194 8.22 -8.74 2.08
CA ASP A 194 7.00 -8.52 2.86
C ASP A 194 7.06 -7.25 3.72
N ALA A 195 8.09 -6.42 3.54
CA ALA A 195 8.23 -5.17 4.26
C ALA A 195 7.04 -4.21 3.99
N GLY A 196 6.73 -3.40 5.00
CA GLY A 196 5.89 -2.21 4.84
C GLY A 196 6.72 -1.03 4.34
N CYS A 197 6.03 -0.02 3.81
CA CYS A 197 6.61 1.30 3.60
C CYS A 197 6.21 2.22 4.75
N PHE A 198 7.09 3.14 5.13
CA PHE A 198 6.77 4.18 6.11
C PHE A 198 6.91 5.60 5.54
N THR A 199 6.14 6.51 6.10
CA THR A 199 6.31 7.97 6.02
C THR A 199 6.34 8.53 7.44
N THR A 200 7.27 9.43 7.72
CA THR A 200 7.29 10.25 8.93
C THR A 200 7.84 11.63 8.61
N GLY A 201 7.56 12.62 9.46
CA GLY A 201 8.10 13.96 9.29
C GLY A 201 7.51 14.98 10.25
N THR A 202 8.24 16.08 10.43
CA THR A 202 7.88 17.19 11.32
C THR A 202 7.42 18.43 10.55
N SER A 203 7.83 18.58 9.29
CA SER A 203 7.44 19.65 8.37
C SER A 203 7.57 19.19 6.92
N ALA A 204 7.06 19.99 5.97
CA ALA A 204 7.30 19.77 4.54
C ALA A 204 8.80 19.79 4.16
N SER A 205 9.66 20.48 4.92
CA SER A 205 11.11 20.48 4.69
C SER A 205 11.84 19.31 5.39
N ASN A 206 11.14 18.55 6.23
CA ASN A 206 11.73 17.49 7.04
C ASN A 206 10.84 16.25 7.05
N MET A 207 10.78 15.60 5.89
CA MET A 207 10.12 14.33 5.67
C MET A 207 11.15 13.20 5.60
N THR A 208 10.75 11.99 5.97
CA THR A 208 11.52 10.77 5.76
C THR A 208 10.60 9.64 5.33
N ARG A 209 11.07 8.87 4.36
CA ARG A 209 10.36 7.73 3.79
C ARG A 209 11.32 6.57 3.64
N GLY A 210 10.81 5.36 3.79
CA GLY A 210 11.61 4.16 3.57
C GLY A 210 10.83 2.88 3.80
N CYS A 211 11.57 1.80 3.92
CA CYS A 211 11.04 0.48 4.23
C CYS A 211 11.11 0.21 5.73
N THR A 212 10.10 -0.45 6.29
CA THR A 212 10.11 -0.90 7.69
C THR A 212 11.18 -1.96 7.97
N SER A 213 11.71 -2.58 6.92
CA SER A 213 12.78 -3.59 6.98
C SER A 213 14.19 -3.00 6.79
N ALA A 214 14.35 -1.67 6.74
CA ALA A 214 15.67 -1.06 6.61
C ALA A 214 16.63 -1.56 7.70
N THR A 215 17.91 -1.70 7.39
CA THR A 215 18.94 -2.18 8.35
C THR A 215 19.61 -1.03 9.08
N THR A 216 19.54 0.18 8.53
CA THR A 216 20.07 1.42 9.10
C THR A 216 18.96 2.45 9.21
N GLU A 217 19.04 3.30 10.25
CA GLU A 217 18.13 4.44 10.44
C GLU A 217 16.63 4.09 10.39
N ILE A 218 16.23 2.95 10.96
CA ILE A 218 14.81 2.57 11.10
C ILE A 218 14.10 3.66 11.92
N LYS A 219 13.22 4.42 11.27
CA LYS A 219 12.39 5.43 11.96
C LYS A 219 11.02 4.89 12.38
N CYS A 220 10.49 3.95 11.61
CA CYS A 220 9.19 3.34 11.87
C CYS A 220 9.30 1.83 11.72
N ALA A 221 9.13 1.10 12.82
CA ALA A 221 8.95 -0.35 12.78
C ALA A 221 7.62 -0.71 12.07
N SER A 222 7.51 -1.94 11.59
CA SER A 222 6.29 -2.44 10.92
C SER A 222 5.06 -2.41 11.82
N ASP A 223 5.25 -2.53 13.13
CA ASP A 223 4.24 -2.50 14.18
C ASP A 223 4.31 -1.20 15.01
N SER A 224 4.91 -0.14 14.46
CA SER A 224 5.04 1.13 15.16
C SER A 224 3.68 1.65 15.63
N THR A 225 3.60 2.00 16.91
CA THR A 225 2.47 2.70 17.52
C THR A 225 2.70 4.21 17.63
N ASP A 226 3.83 4.70 17.12
CA ASP A 226 4.12 6.13 17.07
C ASP A 226 3.16 6.82 16.09
N PRO A 227 2.33 7.78 16.53
CA PRO A 227 1.39 8.47 15.65
C PRO A 227 2.08 9.25 14.52
N SER A 228 3.38 9.55 14.63
CA SER A 228 4.18 10.15 13.54
C SER A 228 4.62 9.15 12.48
N CYS A 229 4.33 7.86 12.64
CA CYS A 229 4.60 6.83 11.65
C CYS A 229 3.33 6.47 10.89
N LEU A 230 3.29 6.80 9.60
CA LEU A 230 2.32 6.22 8.67
C LEU A 230 2.95 4.99 8.01
N VAL A 231 2.45 3.80 8.33
CA VAL A 231 2.91 2.53 7.74
C VAL A 231 1.84 1.98 6.80
N CYS A 232 2.24 1.45 5.66
CA CYS A 232 1.35 0.87 4.66
C CYS A 232 2.00 -0.30 3.91
N ASN A 233 1.18 -1.18 3.34
CA ASN A 233 1.60 -2.51 2.85
C ASN A 233 1.30 -2.72 1.35
N SER A 234 1.52 -1.71 0.52
CA SER A 234 1.46 -1.82 -0.95
C SER A 234 2.62 -1.05 -1.60
N ASP A 235 2.88 -1.28 -2.88
CA ASP A 235 3.97 -0.57 -3.55
C ASP A 235 3.65 0.91 -3.65
N PHE A 236 4.67 1.75 -3.46
CA PHE A 236 4.60 3.21 -3.57
C PHE A 236 3.58 3.88 -2.64
N CYS A 237 3.11 3.16 -1.60
CA CYS A 237 2.02 3.61 -0.74
C CYS A 237 2.42 4.76 0.19
N ASN A 238 3.72 4.89 0.49
CA ASN A 238 4.28 5.94 1.32
C ASN A 238 4.51 7.24 0.52
N SER A 239 3.53 7.68 -0.26
CA SER A 239 3.56 8.87 -1.12
C SER A 239 2.92 10.16 -0.55
N PRO A 240 2.00 10.14 0.46
CA PRO A 240 1.36 11.37 0.92
C PRO A 240 2.37 12.44 1.36
N THR A 241 2.18 13.68 0.86
CA THR A 241 2.93 14.88 1.29
C THR A 241 2.65 15.20 2.76
N TYR A 242 3.52 16.02 3.38
CA TYR A 242 3.37 16.44 4.78
C TYR A 242 1.96 16.94 5.09
N GLU A 243 1.43 17.79 4.21
CA GLU A 243 0.04 18.26 4.19
C GLU A 243 -0.57 17.99 2.81
N ARG A 244 -1.85 17.64 2.78
CA ARG A 244 -2.64 17.44 1.56
C ARG A 244 -4.07 17.91 1.76
N GLU A 245 -4.74 18.28 0.66
CA GLU A 245 -6.17 18.57 0.68
C GLU A 245 -6.96 17.39 1.26
N ALA A 246 -7.77 17.67 2.29
CA ALA A 246 -8.59 16.66 2.96
C ALA A 246 -9.94 16.42 2.27
N GLY A 247 -10.20 17.09 1.14
CA GLY A 247 -11.45 17.01 0.40
C GLY A 247 -12.51 17.99 0.92
N SER A 248 -13.78 17.69 0.64
CA SER A 248 -14.92 18.49 1.11
C SER A 248 -16.04 17.57 1.58
N CYS A 249 -16.69 17.92 2.69
CA CYS A 249 -17.73 17.09 3.31
C CYS A 249 -18.92 17.94 3.75
N ILE A 250 -20.07 17.30 3.96
CA ILE A 250 -21.12 17.94 4.74
C ILE A 250 -20.63 18.06 6.19
N ILE A 251 -20.66 19.29 6.73
CA ILE A 251 -20.26 19.60 8.10
C ILE A 251 -21.44 20.25 8.82
N CYS A 252 -22.06 19.49 9.72
CA CYS A 252 -23.21 19.93 10.51
C CYS A 252 -23.40 19.06 11.75
N GLU A 253 -24.02 19.66 12.76
CA GLU A 253 -24.53 18.96 13.94
C GLU A 253 -26.05 18.86 13.85
N ASN A 254 -26.64 17.80 14.41
CA ASN A 254 -28.08 17.56 14.47
C ASN A 254 -28.80 17.64 13.11
N CYS A 255 -28.16 17.15 12.04
CA CYS A 255 -28.66 17.26 10.68
C CYS A 255 -29.16 15.92 10.14
N ALA A 256 -30.12 15.28 10.79
CA ALA A 256 -30.56 13.92 10.39
C ALA A 256 -31.12 13.82 8.96
N GLU A 257 -31.63 14.91 8.39
CA GLU A 257 -32.20 14.95 7.05
C GLU A 257 -31.20 14.59 5.95
N GLN A 258 -31.72 14.21 4.78
CA GLN A 258 -30.93 14.07 3.57
C GLN A 258 -30.25 15.39 3.23
N GLN A 259 -28.98 15.34 2.87
CA GLN A 259 -28.19 16.52 2.53
C GLN A 259 -28.02 16.64 1.02
N VAL A 260 -27.58 17.82 0.61
CA VAL A 260 -27.25 18.11 -0.78
C VAL A 260 -25.73 18.21 -0.89
N ALA A 261 -25.11 17.38 -1.72
CA ALA A 261 -23.65 17.29 -1.86
C ALA A 261 -22.99 18.64 -2.20
N THR A 262 -23.68 19.53 -2.92
CA THR A 262 -23.19 20.88 -3.27
C THR A 262 -22.99 21.80 -2.06
N ASN A 263 -23.56 21.47 -0.90
CA ASN A 263 -23.36 22.21 0.35
C ASN A 263 -22.10 21.76 1.12
N ALA A 264 -21.30 20.86 0.55
CA ALA A 264 -20.06 20.43 1.15
C ALA A 264 -19.11 21.61 1.39
N LYS A 265 -18.44 21.59 2.54
CA LYS A 265 -17.45 22.57 2.95
C LYS A 265 -16.07 21.92 2.91
N SER A 266 -15.05 22.72 2.65
CA SER A 266 -13.65 22.25 2.66
C SER A 266 -13.29 21.65 4.02
N CYS A 267 -12.58 20.53 3.99
CA CYS A 267 -11.99 19.89 5.16
C CYS A 267 -10.60 20.45 5.52
N GLY A 268 -10.15 21.49 4.80
CA GLY A 268 -8.81 22.06 4.97
C GLY A 268 -7.71 21.07 4.58
N GLN A 269 -6.58 21.17 5.28
CA GLN A 269 -5.44 20.28 5.09
C GLN A 269 -5.47 19.13 6.10
N ALA A 270 -5.03 17.96 5.65
CA ALA A 270 -4.71 16.82 6.49
C ALA A 270 -3.20 16.57 6.46
N LYS A 271 -2.63 16.27 7.61
CA LYS A 271 -1.26 15.75 7.71
C LYS A 271 -1.16 14.37 7.09
N TYR A 272 0.02 13.97 6.62
CA TYR A 272 0.27 12.66 5.99
C TYR A 272 -0.31 11.48 6.80
N ASN A 273 -0.23 11.53 8.14
CA ASN A 273 -0.67 10.50 9.07
C ASN A 273 -2.15 10.56 9.47
N GLN A 274 -2.93 11.51 8.95
CA GLN A 274 -4.37 11.63 9.24
C GLN A 274 -5.20 10.95 8.15
N GLU A 275 -6.31 10.33 8.54
CA GLU A 275 -7.35 9.88 7.60
C GLU A 275 -8.03 11.06 6.91
N VAL A 276 -8.46 10.84 5.67
CA VAL A 276 -9.19 11.81 4.85
C VAL A 276 -10.48 11.19 4.33
N GLY A 277 -11.50 12.02 4.18
CA GLY A 277 -12.85 11.59 3.83
C GLY A 277 -13.88 12.21 4.78
N CYS A 278 -15.12 11.80 4.58
CA CYS A 278 -16.27 12.29 5.32
C CYS A 278 -16.79 11.24 6.29
N TYR A 279 -17.38 11.70 7.40
CA TYR A 279 -18.08 10.83 8.33
C TYR A 279 -19.53 11.26 8.55
N THR A 280 -20.34 10.30 8.96
CA THR A 280 -21.66 10.47 9.59
C THR A 280 -21.64 9.68 10.89
N MET A 281 -21.90 10.34 12.02
CA MET A 281 -21.90 9.74 13.35
C MET A 281 -23.29 9.92 13.98
N THR A 282 -23.83 8.84 14.52
CA THR A 282 -25.18 8.84 15.12
C THR A 282 -25.10 8.57 16.61
N SER A 283 -25.48 9.54 17.44
CA SER A 283 -25.62 9.36 18.88
C SER A 283 -27.05 9.68 19.31
N GLY A 284 -27.85 8.63 19.55
CA GLY A 284 -29.28 8.79 19.84
C GLY A 284 -30.02 9.42 18.66
N THR A 285 -30.48 10.67 18.83
CA THR A 285 -31.15 11.48 17.79
C THR A 285 -30.20 12.37 17.00
N ASN A 286 -28.96 12.51 17.47
CA ASN A 286 -28.02 13.47 16.92
C ASN A 286 -27.24 12.80 15.79
N VAL A 287 -27.45 13.30 14.58
CA VAL A 287 -26.63 12.98 13.41
C VAL A 287 -25.63 14.10 13.21
N THR A 288 -24.36 13.81 13.42
CA THR A 288 -23.25 14.72 13.19
C THR A 288 -22.49 14.28 11.96
N ARG A 289 -22.14 15.24 11.11
CA ARG A 289 -21.40 15.00 9.87
C ARG A 289 -20.16 15.89 9.85
N GLY A 290 -19.06 15.37 9.34
CA GLY A 290 -17.83 16.15 9.26
C GLY A 290 -16.72 15.46 8.48
N CYS A 291 -15.51 15.96 8.66
CA CYS A 291 -14.30 15.47 8.00
C CYS A 291 -13.50 14.55 8.94
N LEU A 292 -12.95 13.45 8.41
CA LEU A 292 -12.20 12.47 9.18
C LEU A 292 -10.92 13.05 9.79
N ASN A 293 -10.22 13.95 9.08
CA ASN A 293 -9.00 14.59 9.57
C ASN A 293 -9.22 15.47 10.82
N THR A 294 -10.47 15.83 11.11
CA THR A 294 -10.86 16.61 12.30
C THR A 294 -11.45 15.76 13.43
N LEU A 295 -11.59 14.44 13.22
CA LEU A 295 -12.22 13.54 14.18
C LEU A 295 -11.17 12.85 15.06
N GLU A 296 -10.92 13.40 16.26
CA GLU A 296 -9.87 12.92 17.17
C GLU A 296 -10.04 11.46 17.62
N ALA A 297 -11.29 11.02 17.86
CA ALA A 297 -11.58 9.67 18.33
C ALA A 297 -11.57 8.60 17.21
N GLY A 298 -11.33 9.01 15.96
CA GLY A 298 -11.49 8.16 14.78
C GLY A 298 -12.94 7.77 14.49
N CYS A 299 -13.18 7.18 13.32
CA CYS A 299 -14.49 6.69 12.90
C CYS A 299 -14.57 5.17 13.08
N SER A 300 -15.53 4.68 13.88
CA SER A 300 -15.69 3.25 14.11
C SER A 300 -17.16 2.87 14.34
N THR A 301 -17.45 1.58 14.35
CA THR A 301 -18.78 1.10 14.74
C THR A 301 -19.06 1.36 16.23
N THR A 302 -18.03 1.46 17.07
CA THR A 302 -18.16 1.71 18.52
C THR A 302 -18.77 3.08 18.82
N ASN A 303 -18.46 4.10 18.01
CA ASN A 303 -19.08 5.42 18.09
C ASN A 303 -20.20 5.62 17.06
N ALA A 304 -20.76 4.53 16.50
CA ALA A 304 -21.82 4.56 15.49
C ALA A 304 -21.49 5.51 14.32
N CYS A 305 -20.25 5.45 13.86
CA CYS A 305 -19.71 6.26 12.77
C CYS A 305 -19.60 5.43 11.49
N THR A 306 -20.00 6.02 10.38
CA THR A 306 -19.78 5.52 9.01
C THR A 306 -18.97 6.54 8.22
N SER A 307 -18.05 6.09 7.39
CA SER A 307 -17.20 6.95 6.56
C SER A 307 -17.37 6.69 5.06
N CYS A 308 -17.00 7.69 4.26
CA CYS A 308 -16.92 7.61 2.81
C CYS A 308 -15.82 8.57 2.31
N SER A 309 -15.27 8.32 1.11
CA SER A 309 -14.04 8.99 0.64
C SER A 309 -14.28 10.06 -0.44
N GLU A 310 -15.44 10.08 -1.09
CA GLU A 310 -15.75 11.05 -2.14
C GLU A 310 -16.14 12.43 -1.58
N ASN A 311 -15.99 13.49 -2.37
CA ASN A 311 -16.40 14.82 -1.95
C ASN A 311 -17.92 14.89 -1.75
N GLY A 312 -18.35 15.39 -0.58
CA GLY A 312 -19.76 15.55 -0.25
C GLY A 312 -20.54 14.23 -0.20
N CYS A 313 -19.86 13.11 0.07
CA CYS A 313 -20.48 11.77 0.03
C CYS A 313 -21.39 11.46 1.21
N ASN A 314 -21.20 12.14 2.34
CA ASN A 314 -21.94 11.91 3.59
C ASN A 314 -23.34 12.55 3.56
N VAL A 315 -24.12 12.30 2.50
CA VAL A 315 -25.42 12.96 2.26
C VAL A 315 -26.64 12.14 2.61
N ALA A 316 -26.48 10.84 2.82
CA ALA A 316 -27.59 9.95 3.13
C ALA A 316 -28.38 10.48 4.35
N ALA A 317 -29.70 10.44 4.26
CA ALA A 317 -30.54 10.68 5.42
C ALA A 317 -30.17 9.67 6.51
N GLY A 318 -30.10 10.12 7.76
CA GLY A 318 -30.18 9.19 8.88
C GLY A 318 -31.54 8.49 8.85
N GLU A 319 -31.66 7.30 9.44
CA GLU A 319 -32.97 6.70 9.63
C GLU A 319 -33.84 7.63 10.47
N PHE A 320 -34.84 8.28 9.85
CA PHE A 320 -35.79 9.09 10.57
C PHE A 320 -36.78 8.16 11.27
N GLN A 321 -36.81 8.21 12.60
CA GLN A 321 -37.65 7.36 13.42
C GLN A 321 -38.53 8.20 14.33
N CYS A 322 -39.78 7.79 14.53
CA CYS A 322 -40.67 8.38 15.53
C CYS A 322 -40.80 7.40 16.70
N ILE A 323 -41.02 7.91 17.92
CA ILE A 323 -41.55 7.06 18.99
C ILE A 323 -42.94 6.60 18.54
N THR A 324 -43.21 5.30 18.60
CA THR A 324 -44.52 4.71 18.30
C THR A 324 -45.05 3.98 19.52
N CYS A 325 -46.13 4.50 20.10
CA CYS A 325 -46.73 3.87 21.28
C CYS A 325 -48.12 4.44 21.59
N ILE A 326 -48.89 3.65 22.34
CA ILE A 326 -50.14 4.07 22.98
C ILE A 326 -50.00 3.85 24.49
N SER A 327 -50.45 4.81 25.30
CA SER A 327 -50.20 4.84 26.74
C SER A 327 -50.82 3.70 27.57
N ASN A 328 -51.83 3.02 27.06
CA ASN A 328 -52.41 1.83 27.70
C ASN A 328 -51.69 0.52 27.33
N GLU A 329 -50.88 0.51 26.27
CA GLU A 329 -50.18 -0.67 25.76
C GLU A 329 -48.69 -0.66 26.13
N VAL A 330 -48.07 0.53 26.15
CA VAL A 330 -46.63 0.68 26.37
C VAL A 330 -46.38 1.51 27.64
N SER A 331 -45.83 0.87 28.66
CA SER A 331 -45.41 1.53 29.89
C SER A 331 -44.43 2.67 29.60
N GLY A 332 -44.64 3.82 30.24
CA GLY A 332 -43.82 5.02 30.03
C GLY A 332 -44.14 5.82 28.76
N CYS A 333 -45.04 5.37 27.87
CA CYS A 333 -45.40 6.12 26.67
C CYS A 333 -46.01 7.50 27.00
N TRP A 334 -46.81 7.59 28.08
CA TRP A 334 -47.42 8.84 28.51
C TRP A 334 -46.38 9.90 28.91
N SER A 335 -45.43 9.49 29.74
CA SER A 335 -44.40 10.40 30.29
C SER A 335 -43.21 10.58 29.35
N ALA A 336 -42.93 9.59 28.49
CA ALA A 336 -41.73 9.50 27.67
C ALA A 336 -40.44 9.82 28.46
N LYS A 337 -40.40 9.42 29.74
CA LYS A 337 -39.28 9.69 30.65
C LYS A 337 -37.95 9.07 30.17
N TYR A 338 -38.05 7.93 29.49
CA TYR A 338 -36.93 7.21 28.88
C TYR A 338 -37.27 6.95 27.40
N PRO A 339 -37.15 7.97 26.52
CA PRO A 339 -37.62 7.87 25.14
C PRO A 339 -36.87 6.81 24.33
N ASP A 340 -35.59 6.56 24.65
CA ASP A 340 -34.77 5.55 23.98
C ASP A 340 -35.16 4.11 24.29
N THR A 341 -35.97 3.88 25.34
CA THR A 341 -36.50 2.54 25.66
C THR A 341 -37.89 2.30 25.08
N LEU A 342 -38.49 3.29 24.42
CA LEU A 342 -39.81 3.17 23.81
C LEU A 342 -39.69 2.60 22.38
N PRO A 343 -40.72 1.92 21.86
CA PRO A 343 -40.71 1.41 20.50
C PRO A 343 -40.56 2.54 19.47
N LEU A 344 -39.81 2.26 18.41
CA LEU A 344 -39.49 3.19 17.32
C LEU A 344 -40.02 2.65 16.00
N ILE A 345 -40.40 3.55 15.10
CA ILE A 345 -40.81 3.22 13.73
C ILE A 345 -40.16 4.17 12.73
N ASN A 346 -39.73 3.67 11.58
CA ASN A 346 -39.23 4.51 10.49
C ASN A 346 -40.38 5.38 9.94
N CYS A 347 -40.17 6.69 9.83
CA CYS A 347 -41.15 7.64 9.29
C CYS A 347 -40.55 8.29 8.03
N PRO A 348 -40.78 7.73 6.82
CA PRO A 348 -40.12 8.20 5.59
C PRO A 348 -40.32 9.69 5.28
N ASN A 349 -41.43 10.28 5.73
CA ASN A 349 -41.79 11.68 5.48
C ASN A 349 -41.31 12.65 6.58
N GLY A 350 -40.52 12.19 7.56
CA GLY A 350 -39.81 13.09 8.48
C GLY A 350 -40.68 13.85 9.49
N THR A 351 -41.92 13.43 9.75
CA THR A 351 -42.79 14.09 10.75
C THR A 351 -43.28 13.10 11.80
N CYS A 352 -42.93 13.35 13.06
CA CYS A 352 -43.49 12.67 14.22
C CYS A 352 -44.74 13.42 14.72
N TYR A 353 -45.66 12.71 15.37
CA TYR A 353 -46.71 13.33 16.17
C TYR A 353 -46.80 12.74 17.57
N SER A 354 -47.31 13.52 18.50
CA SER A 354 -47.81 13.06 19.80
C SER A 354 -49.09 13.80 20.17
N GLY A 355 -50.13 13.11 20.61
CA GLY A 355 -51.37 13.75 21.10
C GLY A 355 -52.20 12.82 21.97
N VAL A 356 -53.32 13.33 22.47
CA VAL A 356 -54.24 12.66 23.38
C VAL A 356 -55.60 12.45 22.71
N TRP A 357 -56.03 11.18 22.62
CA TRP A 357 -57.36 10.80 22.13
C TRP A 357 -57.97 9.80 23.09
N ASN A 358 -59.21 10.04 23.52
CA ASN A 358 -59.90 9.19 24.49
C ASN A 358 -59.05 8.91 25.74
N GLU A 359 -58.40 9.95 26.27
CA GLU A 359 -57.51 9.86 27.44
C GLU A 359 -56.26 8.98 27.24
N LEU A 360 -55.96 8.57 26.00
CA LEU A 360 -54.77 7.83 25.64
C LEU A 360 -53.76 8.74 24.94
N GLY A 361 -52.52 8.72 25.43
CA GLY A 361 -51.39 9.34 24.77
C GLY A 361 -50.91 8.46 23.61
N VAL A 362 -50.90 9.01 22.40
CA VAL A 362 -50.54 8.31 21.16
C VAL A 362 -49.34 9.02 20.53
N ARG A 363 -48.34 8.24 20.09
CA ARG A 363 -47.13 8.69 19.40
C ARG A 363 -46.93 7.89 18.12
N GLY A 364 -46.44 8.50 17.03
CA GLY A 364 -46.10 7.78 15.80
C GLY A 364 -45.66 8.67 14.63
N CYS A 365 -45.61 8.09 13.42
CA CYS A 365 -45.46 8.86 12.17
C CYS A 365 -46.73 9.66 11.90
N PHE A 366 -46.61 10.96 11.60
CA PHE A 366 -47.78 11.76 11.26
C PHE A 366 -48.52 11.22 10.04
N THR A 367 -47.79 10.75 9.03
CA THR A 367 -48.38 10.18 7.81
C THR A 367 -49.02 8.80 8.02
N ALA A 368 -48.75 8.13 9.14
CA ALA A 368 -49.41 6.88 9.53
C ALA A 368 -50.65 7.12 10.40
N ALA A 369 -50.85 8.34 10.91
CA ALA A 369 -52.04 8.70 11.68
C ALA A 369 -53.29 8.69 10.80
N SER A 370 -54.46 8.45 11.40
CA SER A 370 -55.74 8.55 10.67
C SER A 370 -55.97 9.97 10.13
N HIS A 371 -56.72 10.11 9.03
CA HIS A 371 -57.05 11.44 8.47
C HIS A 371 -57.71 12.38 9.49
N LEU A 372 -58.52 11.84 10.41
CA LEU A 372 -59.11 12.64 11.50
C LEU A 372 -58.05 13.15 12.48
N MET A 373 -57.12 12.28 12.91
CA MET A 373 -56.01 12.69 13.76
C MET A 373 -55.14 13.73 13.06
N GLN A 374 -54.83 13.53 11.77
CA GLN A 374 -54.06 14.50 10.98
C GLN A 374 -54.75 15.86 10.93
N TYR A 375 -56.06 15.89 10.66
CA TYR A 375 -56.85 17.13 10.68
C TYR A 375 -56.83 17.79 12.06
N GLN A 376 -57.05 17.04 13.14
CA GLN A 376 -57.09 17.56 14.51
C GLN A 376 -55.73 18.14 14.96
N CYS A 377 -54.63 17.50 14.56
CA CYS A 377 -53.28 17.99 14.81
C CYS A 377 -52.97 19.25 14.01
N ASN A 378 -53.26 19.27 12.70
CA ASN A 378 -53.05 20.44 11.85
C ASN A 378 -53.91 21.63 12.29
N ALA A 379 -55.15 21.39 12.71
CA ALA A 379 -56.06 22.40 13.23
C ALA A 379 -55.77 22.81 14.68
N LYS A 380 -54.75 22.21 15.33
CA LYS A 380 -54.37 22.47 16.72
C LYS A 380 -55.56 22.44 17.68
N VAL A 381 -56.42 21.43 17.53
CA VAL A 381 -57.59 21.25 18.40
C VAL A 381 -57.11 21.00 19.84
N GLU A 382 -57.34 21.99 20.71
CA GLU A 382 -56.76 22.07 22.06
C GLU A 382 -56.98 20.80 22.91
N ALA A 383 -58.18 20.21 22.81
CA ALA A 383 -58.55 19.00 23.54
C ALA A 383 -57.63 17.79 23.26
N HIS A 384 -56.98 17.76 22.09
CA HIS A 384 -56.10 16.67 21.70
C HIS A 384 -54.63 16.90 22.05
N GLN A 385 -54.25 18.10 22.50
CA GLN A 385 -52.84 18.42 22.86
C GLN A 385 -51.83 17.94 21.79
N CYS A 386 -52.22 17.98 20.50
CA CYS A 386 -51.42 17.34 19.47
C CYS A 386 -50.26 18.24 19.03
N GLU A 387 -49.06 17.70 19.15
CA GLU A 387 -47.84 18.31 18.68
C GLU A 387 -47.23 17.52 17.51
N LEU A 388 -46.72 18.28 16.55
CA LEU A 388 -45.97 17.79 15.41
C LEU A 388 -44.52 18.25 15.57
N CYS A 389 -43.58 17.41 15.18
CA CYS A 389 -42.19 17.77 15.19
C CYS A 389 -41.43 17.00 14.09
N THR A 390 -40.34 17.58 13.62
CA THR A 390 -39.63 17.16 12.40
C THR A 390 -38.21 16.67 12.67
N GLU A 391 -37.88 16.34 13.92
CA GLU A 391 -36.62 15.70 14.30
C GLU A 391 -36.87 14.21 14.62
N SER A 392 -35.87 13.35 14.43
CA SER A 392 -35.99 11.93 14.81
C SER A 392 -36.24 11.80 16.32
N LYS A 393 -37.22 10.99 16.72
CA LYS A 393 -37.67 10.71 18.10
C LYS A 393 -38.10 11.97 18.88
N CYS A 394 -38.46 13.04 18.19
CA CYS A 394 -38.79 14.34 18.80
C CYS A 394 -40.10 14.34 19.58
N ASN A 395 -41.01 13.42 19.25
CA ASN A 395 -42.31 13.29 19.87
C ASN A 395 -42.21 12.66 21.27
N LYS A 396 -41.37 13.24 22.13
CA LYS A 396 -41.03 12.77 23.50
C LYS A 396 -41.53 13.70 24.60
N VAL A 397 -42.26 14.75 24.26
CA VAL A 397 -42.86 15.66 25.27
C VAL A 397 -43.89 14.88 26.10
N PRO A 398 -43.84 14.94 27.45
CA PRO A 398 -44.86 14.32 28.30
C PRO A 398 -46.25 14.93 28.09
N PHE A 399 -47.31 14.12 28.13
CA PHE A 399 -48.68 14.66 28.06
C PHE A 399 -49.12 15.28 29.39
N ASN A 400 -49.84 16.40 29.33
CA ASN A 400 -50.39 17.06 30.52
C ASN A 400 -51.67 16.34 30.97
N GLY A 401 -51.61 15.66 32.12
CA GLY A 401 -52.76 14.98 32.73
C GLY A 401 -53.95 15.91 33.06
N ALA A 402 -53.71 17.21 33.22
CA ALA A 402 -54.74 18.19 33.57
C ALA A 402 -55.64 18.60 32.38
N GLY A 403 -55.14 18.52 31.14
CA GLY A 403 -55.87 19.00 29.95
C GLY A 403 -56.92 18.03 29.40
N ALA A 404 -56.82 16.73 29.72
CA ALA A 404 -57.78 15.72 29.27
C ALA A 404 -59.14 15.80 30.00
N LEU A 405 -59.19 16.47 31.16
CA LEU A 405 -60.39 16.55 32.02
C LEU A 405 -61.48 17.51 31.51
N ARG A 406 -61.25 18.22 30.40
CA ARG A 406 -62.19 19.22 29.87
C ARG A 406 -62.56 18.91 28.43
N ASN A 407 -63.48 17.97 28.24
CA ASN A 407 -64.53 17.94 27.21
C ASN A 407 -65.00 16.50 26.94
N VAL A 408 -65.75 15.93 27.88
CA VAL A 408 -66.75 14.91 27.55
C VAL A 408 -67.92 15.65 26.89
N GLY A 409 -67.74 16.01 25.63
CA GLY A 409 -68.72 16.75 24.83
C GLY A 409 -69.15 15.96 23.61
N VAL A 410 -69.77 14.79 23.82
CA VAL A 410 -70.74 14.04 22.96
C VAL A 410 -70.43 13.80 21.45
N VAL A 411 -69.36 14.32 20.85
CA VAL A 411 -69.08 14.09 19.41
C VAL A 411 -67.76 13.35 19.24
N GLY A 412 -67.76 12.05 19.53
CA GLY A 412 -66.59 11.19 19.32
C GLY A 412 -66.85 9.68 19.34
N LEU A 413 -68.10 9.23 19.44
CA LEU A 413 -68.45 7.81 19.58
C LEU A 413 -68.31 6.99 18.28
N LEU A 414 -67.67 7.50 17.22
CA LEU A 414 -67.57 6.81 15.91
C LEU A 414 -66.15 6.54 15.39
N THR A 415 -65.08 6.78 16.15
CA THR A 415 -63.71 6.43 15.71
C THR A 415 -62.99 5.40 16.56
N GLY A 416 -63.67 4.74 17.50
CA GLY A 416 -63.09 3.65 18.30
C GLY A 416 -62.95 2.30 17.58
N VAL A 417 -63.50 2.12 16.36
CA VAL A 417 -63.57 0.80 15.70
C VAL A 417 -62.62 0.63 14.50
N VAL A 418 -61.96 1.68 14.00
CA VAL A 418 -61.18 1.54 12.75
C VAL A 418 -59.69 1.23 12.95
N ILE A 419 -59.10 1.39 14.15
CA ILE A 419 -57.66 1.11 14.33
C ILE A 419 -57.37 -0.33 14.76
N ALA A 420 -58.32 -1.04 15.40
CA ALA A 420 -58.12 -2.45 15.76
C ALA A 420 -58.25 -3.44 14.58
N LEU A 421 -58.68 -3.00 13.40
CA LEU A 421 -58.91 -3.89 12.23
C LEU A 421 -57.84 -3.80 11.13
N ARG A 422 -56.76 -3.04 11.30
CA ARG A 422 -55.64 -3.02 10.34
C ARG A 422 -54.38 -3.76 10.77
N SER A 423 -54.40 -4.44 11.91
CA SER A 423 -53.33 -5.38 12.31
C SER A 423 -53.78 -6.86 12.23
N ALA A 424 -54.93 -7.14 11.63
CA ALA A 424 -55.41 -8.49 11.31
C ALA A 424 -55.57 -8.75 9.80
N LEU A 425 -55.04 -7.86 8.96
CA LEU A 425 -54.82 -8.00 7.52
C LEU A 425 -53.39 -7.53 7.23
#